data_AF-A0A8K0GAD5-F1
#
_entry.id   AF-A0A8K0GAD5-F1
#
_cell.length_a   1.000
_cell.length_b   1.000
_cell.length_c   1.000
_cell.angle_alpha   90.00
_cell.angle_beta   90.00
_cell.angle_gamma   90.00
#
_symmetry.space_group_name_H-M   'P 1'
#
loop_
_entity.id
_entity.type
_entity.pdbx_description
1 polymer ?
#
loop_
_entity_poly.entity_id
_entity_poly.type
_entity_poly.pdbx_seq_one_letter_code
_entity_poly.pdbx_strand_id
1 'polypeptide(L)'
;MVAAYSYGEQTDMCRNHKTFARLERRLREHGRFKPLTVNYGRPRVIRNPQMEEEILNTLAEHPEGSTRGLSRQMGVSKDVGYRVIKKQLLRPYHLQSVQELLPADPNRV
;
A
#
# COMPACT_ATOMS: atom_id res chain seq x y z
N MET A 1 40.72 -21.25 -4.80
CA MET A 1 39.33 -20.74 -4.71
C MET A 1 38.48 -21.82 -4.09
N VAL A 2 37.91 -21.60 -2.89
CA VAL A 2 36.48 -21.74 -2.57
C VAL A 2 36.31 -21.05 -1.21
N ALA A 3 35.56 -19.95 -1.17
CA ALA A 3 35.22 -19.25 0.07
C ALA A 3 34.12 -20.03 0.80
N ALA A 4 34.37 -20.44 2.04
CA ALA A 4 33.34 -20.99 2.93
C ALA A 4 32.48 -19.83 3.44
N TYR A 5 31.21 -19.78 3.02
CA TYR A 5 30.24 -18.86 3.59
C TYR A 5 29.90 -19.31 5.01
N SER A 6 30.41 -18.59 6.02
CA SER A 6 29.93 -18.71 7.39
C SER A 6 28.56 -18.04 7.50
N TYR A 7 27.50 -18.83 7.38
CA TYR A 7 26.18 -18.37 7.81
C TYR A 7 26.23 -18.19 9.32
N GLY A 8 26.12 -16.94 9.79
CA GLY A 8 26.08 -16.61 11.20
C GLY A 8 25.00 -17.40 11.92
N GLU A 9 25.42 -18.36 12.74
CA GLU A 9 24.56 -19.10 13.66
C GLU A 9 24.23 -18.21 14.85
N GLN A 10 23.20 -17.38 14.67
CA GLN A 10 22.36 -16.96 15.78
C GLN A 10 21.11 -17.84 15.76
N THR A 11 21.21 -19.05 16.30
CA THR A 11 20.04 -19.89 16.57
C THR A 11 19.94 -20.18 18.06
N ASP A 12 19.89 -19.11 18.85
CA ASP A 12 19.50 -19.20 20.24
C ASP A 12 17.96 -19.20 20.31
N MET A 13 17.36 -20.37 20.09
CA MET A 13 15.99 -20.68 20.48
C MET A 13 15.72 -22.15 20.17
N CYS A 14 15.46 -22.94 21.21
CA CYS A 14 14.76 -24.21 21.09
C CYS A 14 13.36 -23.95 20.53
N ARG A 15 13.26 -23.76 19.21
CA ARG A 15 11.99 -23.73 18.49
C ARG A 15 11.30 -25.07 18.73
N ASN A 16 10.15 -25.04 19.39
CA ASN A 16 9.30 -26.20 19.72
C ASN A 16 9.24 -27.19 18.53
N HIS A 17 9.46 -28.50 18.74
CA HIS A 17 9.49 -29.51 17.65
C HIS A 17 8.30 -29.41 16.67
N LYS A 18 7.14 -28.96 17.16
CA LYS A 18 5.93 -28.71 16.36
C LYS A 18 6.15 -27.67 15.25
N THR A 19 7.03 -26.68 15.44
CA THR A 19 7.34 -25.70 14.39
C THR A 19 8.13 -26.35 13.25
N PHE A 20 9.08 -27.23 13.55
CA PHE A 20 9.84 -27.96 12.52
C PHE A 20 8.94 -28.92 11.75
N ALA A 21 8.11 -29.71 12.44
CA ALA A 21 7.15 -30.60 11.80
C ALA A 21 6.16 -29.84 10.88
N ARG A 22 5.70 -28.65 11.30
CA ARG A 22 4.82 -27.80 10.47
C ARG A 22 5.53 -27.22 9.25
N LEU A 23 6.82 -26.88 9.37
CA LEU A 23 7.62 -26.39 8.25
C LEU A 23 7.92 -27.50 7.24
N GLU A 24 8.34 -28.68 7.72
CA GLU A 24 8.59 -29.85 6.87
C GLU A 24 7.32 -30.26 6.11
N ARG A 25 6.19 -30.38 6.82
CA ARG A 25 4.90 -30.69 6.20
C ARG A 25 4.55 -29.68 5.10
N ARG A 26 4.73 -28.38 5.37
CA ARG A 26 4.43 -27.33 4.39
C ARG A 26 5.35 -27.36 3.18
N LEU A 27 6.62 -27.71 3.36
CA LEU A 27 7.54 -27.92 2.24
C LEU A 27 7.10 -29.10 1.37
N ARG A 28 6.73 -30.23 1.98
CA ARG A 28 6.26 -31.41 1.23
C ARG A 28 4.96 -31.14 0.48
N GLU A 29 4.00 -30.46 1.12
CA GLU A 29 2.66 -30.23 0.56
C GLU A 29 2.60 -29.08 -0.45
N HIS A 30 3.42 -28.02 -0.25
CA HIS A 30 3.29 -26.77 -1.01
C HIS A 30 4.62 -26.21 -1.54
N GLY A 31 5.75 -26.87 -1.30
CA GLY A 31 7.06 -26.43 -1.78
C GLY A 31 7.56 -25.11 -1.18
N ARG A 32 6.99 -24.64 -0.06
CA ARG A 32 7.33 -23.33 0.53
C ARG A 32 7.32 -23.32 2.04
N PHE A 33 8.20 -22.55 2.65
CA PHE A 33 8.23 -22.35 4.10
C PHE A 33 7.16 -21.38 4.61
N LYS A 34 6.76 -20.39 3.80
CA LYS A 34 5.77 -19.37 4.20
C LYS A 34 4.34 -19.94 4.15
N PRO A 35 3.50 -19.71 5.17
CA PRO A 35 2.09 -20.09 5.12
C PRO A 35 1.39 -19.38 3.96
N LEU A 36 0.40 -20.03 3.36
CA LEU A 36 -0.48 -19.38 2.40
C LEU A 36 -1.34 -18.36 3.16
N THR A 37 -1.27 -17.09 2.80
CA THR A 37 -2.08 -16.01 3.42
C THR A 37 -3.29 -15.64 2.57
N VAL A 38 -3.60 -16.42 1.53
CA VAL A 38 -4.79 -16.22 0.70
C VAL A 38 -6.01 -16.39 1.58
N ASN A 39 -6.79 -15.31 1.70
CA ASN A 39 -7.99 -15.19 2.54
C ASN A 39 -7.76 -15.09 4.06
N TYR A 40 -6.54 -14.78 4.52
CA TYR A 40 -6.31 -14.45 5.93
C TYR A 40 -6.72 -13.01 6.25
N GLY A 41 -7.35 -12.81 7.40
CA GLY A 41 -7.73 -11.49 7.93
C GLY A 41 -9.17 -11.06 7.59
N ARG A 42 -9.52 -9.82 7.94
CA ARG A 42 -10.87 -9.27 7.71
C ARG A 42 -11.18 -9.24 6.21
N PRO A 43 -12.33 -9.79 5.76
CA PRO A 43 -12.72 -9.70 4.35
C PRO A 43 -12.75 -8.24 3.92
N ARG A 44 -12.17 -7.94 2.75
CA ARG A 44 -12.10 -6.59 2.19
C ARG A 44 -13.48 -6.18 1.63
N VAL A 45 -14.48 -6.03 2.51
CA VAL A 45 -15.84 -5.54 2.15
C VAL A 45 -15.80 -4.13 1.56
N ILE A 46 -14.73 -3.37 1.85
CA ILE A 46 -14.56 -1.97 1.47
C ILE A 46 -14.20 -1.79 -0.03
N ARG A 47 -13.74 -2.84 -0.73
CA ARG A 47 -13.43 -2.76 -2.17
C ARG A 47 -14.63 -3.19 -3.00
N ASN A 48 -15.76 -2.50 -2.86
CA ASN A 48 -16.83 -2.64 -3.83
C ASN A 48 -16.36 -1.94 -5.12
N PRO A 49 -16.14 -2.68 -6.23
CA PRO A 49 -15.66 -2.08 -7.48
C PRO A 49 -16.58 -0.96 -7.97
N GLN A 50 -17.90 -1.10 -7.78
CA GLN A 50 -18.87 -0.07 -8.15
C GLN A 50 -18.66 1.24 -7.38
N MET A 51 -18.32 1.16 -6.10
CA MET A 51 -17.98 2.33 -5.28
C MET A 51 -16.63 2.92 -5.66
N GLU A 52 -15.64 2.09 -6.02
CA GLU A 52 -14.35 2.59 -6.52
C GLU A 52 -14.56 3.38 -7.83
N GLU A 53 -15.39 2.88 -8.75
CA GLU A 53 -15.71 3.55 -10.01
C GLU A 53 -16.46 4.87 -9.81
N GLU A 54 -17.46 4.90 -8.92
CA GLU A 54 -18.21 6.12 -8.60
C GLU A 54 -17.31 7.23 -8.01
N ILE A 55 -16.36 6.85 -7.15
CA ILE A 55 -15.34 7.77 -6.62
C ILE A 55 -14.44 8.31 -7.74
N LEU A 56 -14.07 7.48 -8.71
CA LEU A 56 -13.21 7.90 -9.82
C LEU A 56 -13.96 8.80 -10.82
N ASN A 57 -15.23 8.51 -11.10
CA ASN A 57 -16.06 9.33 -11.99
C ASN A 57 -16.29 10.74 -11.42
N THR A 58 -16.63 10.82 -10.13
CA THR A 58 -16.80 12.11 -9.44
C THR A 58 -15.51 12.93 -9.38
N LEU A 59 -14.35 12.28 -9.25
CA LEU A 59 -13.05 12.93 -9.35
C LEU A 59 -12.71 13.40 -10.77
N ALA A 60 -13.13 12.67 -11.79
CA ALA A 60 -12.91 13.04 -13.19
C ALA A 60 -13.72 14.29 -13.57
N GLU A 61 -14.95 14.41 -13.05
CA GLU A 61 -15.79 15.60 -13.22
C GLU A 61 -15.26 16.82 -12.43
N HIS A 62 -14.69 16.58 -11.25
CA HIS A 62 -14.22 17.63 -10.34
C HIS A 62 -12.82 17.34 -9.78
N PRO A 63 -11.74 17.56 -10.57
CA PRO A 63 -10.38 17.21 -10.17
C PRO A 63 -9.83 18.05 -9.01
N GLU A 64 -10.38 19.25 -8.81
CA GLU A 64 -10.05 20.17 -7.70
C GLU A 64 -10.64 19.69 -6.34
N GLY A 65 -11.49 18.66 -6.37
CA GLY A 65 -12.25 18.17 -5.22
C GLY A 65 -11.38 17.55 -4.12
N SER A 66 -11.51 18.04 -2.89
CA SER A 66 -10.81 17.43 -1.74
C SER A 66 -11.39 16.05 -1.38
N THR A 67 -10.54 15.15 -0.87
CA THR A 67 -10.99 13.82 -0.37
C THR A 67 -12.03 13.92 0.75
N ARG A 68 -12.02 15.02 1.54
CA ARG A 68 -13.05 15.30 2.55
C ARG A 68 -14.38 15.70 1.91
N GLY A 69 -14.36 16.45 0.82
CA GLY A 69 -15.56 16.80 0.04
C GLY A 69 -16.21 15.58 -0.57
N LEU A 70 -15.42 14.75 -1.24
CA LEU A 70 -15.87 13.47 -1.83
C LEU A 70 -16.49 12.54 -0.78
N SER A 71 -15.85 12.45 0.39
CA SER A 71 -16.36 11.67 1.53
C SER A 71 -17.73 12.16 2.01
N ARG A 72 -17.95 13.48 2.08
CA ARG A 72 -19.26 14.06 2.46
C ARG A 72 -20.32 13.81 1.39
N GLN A 73 -19.97 13.90 0.12
CA GLN A 73 -20.90 13.74 -1.00
C GLN A 73 -21.36 12.28 -1.16
N MET A 74 -20.46 11.31 -1.04
CA MET A 74 -20.76 9.89 -1.25
C MET A 74 -21.05 9.11 0.04
N GLY A 75 -20.95 9.74 1.21
CA GLY A 75 -21.16 9.06 2.51
C GLY A 75 -20.09 8.01 2.86
N VAL A 76 -18.99 7.96 2.11
CA VAL A 76 -17.87 7.03 2.30
C VAL A 76 -16.84 7.65 3.24
N SER A 77 -16.13 6.84 4.03
CA SER A 77 -15.07 7.40 4.89
C SER A 77 -13.92 7.98 4.05
N LYS A 78 -13.36 9.10 4.53
CA LYS A 78 -12.19 9.77 3.94
C LYS A 78 -11.06 8.80 3.57
N ASP A 79 -10.76 7.84 4.45
CA ASP A 79 -9.62 6.92 4.26
C ASP A 79 -9.85 5.93 3.11
N VAL A 80 -11.11 5.64 2.79
CA VAL A 80 -11.46 4.79 1.65
C VAL A 80 -11.28 5.56 0.37
N GLY A 81 -11.86 6.77 0.27
CA GLY A 81 -11.66 7.66 -0.88
C GLY A 81 -10.18 7.92 -1.15
N TYR A 82 -9.39 8.23 -0.11
CA TYR A 82 -7.95 8.44 -0.25
C TYR A 82 -7.21 7.20 -0.77
N ARG A 83 -7.59 6.01 -0.31
CA ARG A 83 -6.97 4.74 -0.75
C ARG A 83 -7.27 4.42 -2.21
N VAL A 84 -8.49 4.69 -2.69
CA VAL A 84 -8.87 4.51 -4.10
C VAL A 84 -8.05 5.42 -5.00
N ILE A 85 -8.00 6.71 -4.65
CA ILE A 85 -7.20 7.73 -5.34
C ILE A 85 -5.72 7.31 -5.41
N LYS A 86 -5.13 6.95 -4.27
CA LYS A 86 -3.73 6.53 -4.18
C LYS A 86 -3.43 5.29 -5.00
N LYS A 87 -4.37 4.34 -5.08
CA LYS A 87 -4.24 3.10 -5.86
C LYS A 87 -4.18 3.37 -7.36
N GLN A 88 -4.91 4.38 -7.85
CA GLN A 88 -4.89 4.82 -9.25
C GLN A 88 -3.79 5.85 -9.56
N LEU A 89 -2.89 6.12 -8.61
CA LEU A 89 -1.81 7.11 -8.73
C LEU A 89 -2.29 8.55 -9.01
N LEU A 90 -3.58 8.81 -8.83
CA LEU A 90 -4.14 10.16 -8.91
C LEU A 90 -3.72 10.94 -7.67
N ARG A 91 -3.22 12.17 -7.84
CA ARG A 91 -2.88 13.05 -6.73
C ARG A 91 -3.94 14.15 -6.63
N PRO A 92 -4.69 14.26 -5.53
CA PRO A 92 -5.66 15.35 -5.34
C PRO A 92 -5.01 16.74 -5.34
N TYR A 93 -3.72 16.81 -5.02
CA TYR A 93 -2.96 18.05 -4.94
C TYR A 93 -1.93 18.09 -6.06
N HIS A 94 -2.11 19.03 -6.97
CA HIS A 94 -1.11 19.39 -7.96
C HIS A 94 -0.21 20.45 -7.36
N LEU A 95 1.11 20.23 -7.41
CA LEU A 95 2.06 21.26 -6.97
C LEU A 95 1.98 22.40 -7.99
N GLN A 96 1.49 23.56 -7.58
CA GLN A 96 1.59 24.80 -8.35
C GLN A 96 2.73 25.63 -7.77
N SER A 97 3.69 26.02 -8.60
CA SER A 97 4.68 27.03 -8.22
C SER A 97 3.97 28.39 -8.15
N VAL A 98 3.61 28.82 -6.95
CA VAL A 98 2.94 30.12 -6.73
C VAL A 98 3.95 31.29 -6.74
N GLN A 99 5.25 30.98 -6.60
CA GLN A 99 6.33 31.96 -6.64
C GLN A 99 7.12 31.78 -7.95
N GLU A 100 6.82 32.60 -8.96
CA GLU A 100 7.73 32.80 -10.09
C GLU A 100 8.75 33.88 -9.70
N LEU A 101 10.03 33.66 -10.02
CA LEU A 101 11.06 34.69 -9.88
C LEU A 101 10.77 35.77 -10.93
N LEU A 102 10.43 36.97 -10.47
CA LEU A 102 10.30 38.11 -11.36
C LEU A 102 11.71 38.52 -11.85
N PRO A 103 11.82 39.15 -13.03
CA PRO A 103 13.11 39.63 -13.53
C PRO A 103 13.80 40.64 -12.60
N ALA A 104 13.05 41.25 -11.69
CA ALA A 104 13.53 42.20 -10.68
C ALA A 104 13.97 41.53 -9.37
N ASP A 105 13.67 40.25 -9.17
CA ASP A 105 14.05 39.55 -7.95
C ASP A 105 15.54 39.19 -7.99
N PRO A 106 16.28 39.37 -6.88
CA PRO A 106 17.69 39.00 -6.82
C PRO A 106 17.85 37.48 -6.99
N ASN A 107 18.81 37.08 -7.83
CA ASN A 107 19.16 35.67 -8.01
C ASN A 107 19.46 35.03 -6.65
N ARG A 108 18.82 33.89 -6.38
CA ARG A 108 19.03 33.14 -5.14
C ARG A 108 20.48 32.66 -5.10
N VAL A 109 21.24 33.16 -4.11
CA VAL A 109 22.65 32.81 -3.83
C VAL A 109 22.78 31.37 -3.36
#